data_AF-A0A3E0REY5-F1
#
_entry.id   AF-A0A3E0REY5-F1
#
_cell.length_a   1.000
_cell.length_b   1.000
_cell.length_c   1.000
_cell.angle_alpha   90.00
_cell.angle_beta   90.00
_cell.angle_gamma   90.00
#
_symmetry.space_group_name_H-M   'P 1'
#
loop_
_entity.id
_entity.type
_entity.pdbx_description
1 polymer ?
#
loop_
_entity_poly.entity_id
_entity_poly.type
_entity_poly.pdbx_seq_one_letter_code
_entity_poly.pdbx_strand_id
1 'polypeptide(L)'
;MKLNNIEFRWSDCNQKWELVEWFERENDKPYCCVIAFLNFDKEGVYMKTIGMRCVQVKDHEALRIVTKHAMNFLQDKFEHEEKVDNKYPSFSGYVVQPKQILMD
;
A
#
# COMPACT_ATOMS: atom_id res chain seq x y z
N MET A 1 4.02 6.90 2.17
CA MET A 1 4.83 7.92 1.46
C MET A 1 3.92 8.76 0.59
N LYS A 2 4.07 10.09 0.57
CA LYS A 2 3.33 10.99 -0.33
C LYS A 2 4.30 11.85 -1.13
N LEU A 3 4.05 12.00 -2.43
CA LEU A 3 4.74 12.90 -3.34
C LEU A 3 3.69 13.58 -4.23
N ASN A 4 3.64 14.91 -4.19
CA ASN A 4 2.58 15.70 -4.80
C ASN A 4 1.20 15.16 -4.38
N ASN A 5 0.34 14.86 -5.36
CA ASN A 5 -1.00 14.34 -5.13
C ASN A 5 -1.04 12.81 -5.04
N ILE A 6 0.09 12.11 -5.14
CA ILE A 6 0.12 10.64 -5.08
C ILE A 6 0.61 10.17 -3.72
N GLU A 7 -0.13 9.25 -3.11
CA GLU A 7 0.19 8.69 -1.81
C GLU A 7 0.13 7.16 -1.83
N PHE A 8 1.15 6.54 -1.26
CA PHE A 8 1.19 5.15 -0.83
C PHE A 8 0.91 5.07 0.66
N ARG A 9 -0.10 4.29 1.08
CA ARG A 9 -0.48 4.12 2.49
C ARG A 9 -1.15 2.78 2.78
N TRP A 10 -1.25 2.45 4.06
CA TRP A 10 -2.18 1.43 4.55
C TRP A 10 -3.58 2.04 4.69
N SER A 11 -4.59 1.27 4.30
CA SER A 11 -6.00 1.66 4.36
C SER A 11 -6.72 0.88 5.45
N ASP A 12 -7.16 1.55 6.51
CA ASP A 12 -7.89 0.90 7.60
C ASP A 12 -9.29 0.43 7.15
N CYS A 13 -9.91 1.11 6.19
CA CYS A 13 -11.22 0.71 5.67
C CYS A 13 -11.13 -0.48 4.71
N ASN A 14 -10.13 -0.50 3.83
CA ASN A 14 -9.96 -1.57 2.85
C ASN A 14 -9.10 -2.74 3.38
N GLN A 15 -8.41 -2.55 4.51
CA GLN A 15 -7.43 -3.48 5.09
C GLN A 15 -6.37 -3.91 4.05
N LYS A 16 -5.90 -2.94 3.27
CA LYS A 16 -4.99 -3.13 2.15
C LYS A 16 -4.00 -1.97 2.04
N TRP A 17 -2.83 -2.27 1.50
CA TRP A 17 -1.93 -1.25 0.98
C TRP A 17 -2.50 -0.68 -0.32
N GLU A 18 -2.53 0.65 -0.44
CA GLU A 18 -3.14 1.34 -1.58
C GLU A 18 -2.27 2.49 -2.09
N LEU A 19 -2.37 2.73 -3.39
CA LEU A 19 -1.97 3.97 -4.05
C LEU A 19 -3.21 4.83 -4.27
N VAL A 20 -3.16 6.08 -3.84
CA VAL A 20 -4.26 7.04 -4.00
C VAL A 20 -3.80 8.32 -4.68
N GLU A 21 -4.71 8.95 -5.42
CA GLU A 21 -4.56 10.32 -5.91
C GLU A 21 -5.45 11.24 -5.07
N TRP A 22 -4.87 12.34 -4.57
CA TRP A 22 -5.55 13.39 -3.85
C TRP A 22 -6.04 14.48 -4.79
N PHE A 23 -7.23 14.97 -4.53
CA PHE A 23 -7.87 16.05 -5.27
C PHE A 23 -8.29 17.15 -4.31
N GLU A 24 -7.99 18.38 -4.71
CA GLU A 24 -8.52 19.57 -4.06
C GLU A 24 -9.90 19.88 -4.63
N ARG A 25 -10.79 20.38 -3.77
CA ARG A 25 -12.04 21.02 -4.20
C ARG A 25 -12.01 22.45 -3.71
N GLU A 26 -12.49 23.38 -4.54
CA GLU A 26 -12.42 24.82 -4.28
C GLU A 26 -13.05 25.25 -2.95
N ASN A 27 -13.96 24.47 -2.36
CA ASN A 27 -14.66 24.81 -1.10
C ASN A 27 -14.93 23.61 -0.17
N ASP A 28 -14.29 22.46 -0.39
CA ASP A 28 -14.60 21.20 0.30
C ASP A 28 -13.34 20.59 0.93
N LYS A 29 -13.52 19.64 1.87
CA LYS A 29 -12.40 18.85 2.38
C LYS A 29 -11.71 18.11 1.22
N PRO A 30 -10.37 18.05 1.19
CA PRO A 30 -9.66 17.28 0.19
C PRO A 30 -10.14 15.84 0.21
N TYR A 31 -10.33 15.27 -0.97
CA TYR A 31 -10.75 13.88 -1.13
C TYR A 31 -9.69 13.10 -1.92
N CYS A 32 -9.72 11.78 -1.83
CA CYS A 32 -8.81 10.93 -2.58
C CYS A 32 -9.55 9.79 -3.27
N CYS A 33 -8.96 9.30 -4.35
CA CYS A 33 -9.44 8.12 -5.08
C CYS A 33 -8.34 7.07 -5.10
N VAL A 34 -8.70 5.82 -4.85
CA VAL A 34 -7.78 4.68 -5.02
C VAL A 34 -7.45 4.49 -6.49
N ILE A 35 -6.15 4.49 -6.80
CA ILE A 35 -5.57 4.18 -8.11
C ILE A 35 -5.34 2.67 -8.24
N ALA A 36 -4.74 2.06 -7.22
CA ALA A 36 -4.41 0.64 -7.19
C ALA A 36 -4.30 0.11 -5.75
N PHE A 37 -4.57 -1.17 -5.59
CA PHE A 37 -4.26 -1.92 -4.37
C PHE A 37 -2.98 -2.73 -4.57
N LEU A 38 -2.13 -2.78 -3.55
CA LEU A 38 -0.96 -3.64 -3.51
C LEU A 38 -1.27 -4.83 -2.61
N ASN A 39 -1.06 -6.04 -3.10
CA ASN A 39 -1.35 -7.27 -2.39
C ASN A 39 -0.13 -8.19 -2.42
N PHE A 40 -0.15 -9.16 -1.51
CA PHE A 40 0.82 -10.25 -1.43
C PHE A 40 0.16 -11.55 -1.86
N ASP A 41 0.92 -12.41 -2.52
CA ASP A 41 0.66 -13.84 -2.61
C ASP A 41 1.97 -14.61 -2.38
N LYS A 42 1.98 -15.91 -2.69
CA LYS A 42 3.15 -16.76 -2.50
C LYS A 42 4.32 -16.42 -3.43
N GLU A 43 4.06 -15.70 -4.52
CA GLU A 43 5.06 -15.30 -5.50
C GLU A 43 5.62 -13.90 -5.19
N GLY A 44 5.00 -13.15 -4.28
CA GLY A 44 5.47 -11.86 -3.80
C GLY A 44 4.43 -10.76 -3.89
N VAL A 45 4.88 -9.55 -4.23
CA VAL A 45 4.03 -8.34 -4.29
C VAL A 45 3.50 -8.13 -5.70
N TYR A 46 2.19 -7.92 -5.82
CA TYR A 46 1.57 -7.51 -7.08
C TYR A 46 0.63 -6.33 -6.90
N MET A 47 0.47 -5.55 -7.97
CA MET A 47 -0.39 -4.37 -8.02
C MET A 47 -1.66 -4.66 -8.80
N LYS A 48 -2.83 -4.39 -8.20
CA LYS A 48 -4.14 -4.48 -8.83
C LYS A 48 -4.70 -3.09 -9.07
N THR A 49 -4.73 -2.65 -10.33
CA THR A 49 -5.21 -1.32 -10.72
C THR A 49 -6.74 -1.24 -10.70
N ILE A 50 -7.27 -0.03 -10.45
CA ILE A 50 -8.71 0.25 -10.48
C ILE A 50 -9.08 0.90 -11.81
N GLY A 51 -9.63 0.09 -12.73
CA GLY A 51 -10.03 0.54 -14.05
C GLY A 51 -8.88 1.23 -14.79
N MET A 52 -9.17 2.39 -15.38
CA MET A 52 -8.19 3.21 -16.10
C MET A 52 -7.49 4.26 -15.23
N ARG A 53 -7.72 4.28 -13.91
CA ARG A 53 -7.24 5.38 -13.05
C ARG A 53 -5.72 5.53 -13.10
N CYS A 54 -4.97 4.43 -13.15
CA CYS A 54 -3.51 4.46 -13.21
C CYS A 54 -2.95 5.16 -14.46
N VAL A 55 -3.67 5.12 -15.59
CA VAL A 55 -3.26 5.80 -16.83
C VAL A 55 -3.86 7.21 -16.95
N GLN A 56 -4.83 7.54 -16.11
CA GLN A 56 -5.49 8.85 -16.06
C GLN A 56 -4.83 9.83 -15.07
N VAL A 57 -3.98 9.33 -14.16
CA VAL A 57 -3.19 10.18 -13.26
C VAL A 57 -2.36 11.16 -14.08
N LYS A 58 -2.50 12.46 -13.81
CA LYS A 58 -1.78 13.50 -14.56
C LYS A 58 -0.29 13.53 -14.25
N ASP A 59 0.05 13.31 -12.98
CA ASP A 59 1.44 13.31 -12.51
C ASP A 59 2.03 11.89 -12.58
N HIS A 60 2.36 11.47 -13.79
CA HIS A 60 2.92 10.15 -14.05
C HIS A 60 4.29 9.94 -13.37
N GLU A 61 5.07 11.01 -13.17
CA GLU A 61 6.39 10.91 -12.53
C GLU A 61 6.24 10.68 -11.02
N ALA A 62 5.36 11.44 -10.35
CA ALA A 62 5.05 11.17 -8.94
C ALA A 62 4.47 9.77 -8.77
N LEU A 63 3.56 9.35 -9.67
CA LEU A 63 3.02 7.99 -9.65
C LEU A 63 4.11 6.93 -9.76
N ARG A 64 5.04 7.09 -10.71
CA ARG A 64 6.15 6.15 -10.92
C ARG A 64 7.07 6.06 -9.71
N ILE A 65 7.46 7.20 -9.14
CA ILE A 65 8.34 7.25 -7.96
C ILE A 65 7.67 6.60 -6.75
N VAL A 66 6.42 6.97 -6.46
CA VAL A 66 5.67 6.43 -5.31
C VAL A 66 5.40 4.94 -5.49
N THR A 67 5.06 4.50 -6.71
CA THR A 67 4.86 3.07 -7.01
C THR A 67 6.15 2.28 -6.83
N LYS A 68 7.29 2.78 -7.32
CA LYS A 68 8.59 2.12 -7.13
C LYS A 68 8.92 1.98 -5.65
N HIS A 69 8.73 3.05 -4.88
CA HIS A 69 8.93 3.00 -3.43
C HIS A 69 8.00 2.00 -2.75
N ALA A 70 6.70 2.00 -3.09
CA ALA A 70 5.72 1.08 -2.53
C ALA A 70 6.08 -0.39 -2.81
N MET A 71 6.45 -0.71 -4.05
CA MET A 71 6.85 -2.07 -4.42
C MET A 71 8.08 -2.53 -3.65
N ASN A 72 9.12 -1.68 -3.56
CA ASN A 72 10.32 -2.02 -2.79
C ASN A 72 10.02 -2.21 -1.30
N PHE A 73 9.27 -1.29 -0.69
CA PHE A 73 8.89 -1.38 0.72
C PHE A 73 8.13 -2.67 1.03
N LEU A 74 7.18 -3.05 0.17
CA LEU A 74 6.41 -4.27 0.36
C LEU A 74 7.24 -5.52 0.05
N GLN A 75 8.12 -5.49 -0.95
CA GLN A 75 9.02 -6.61 -1.24
C GLN A 75 9.94 -6.90 -0.06
N ASP A 76 10.56 -5.86 0.51
CA ASP A 76 11.41 -5.98 1.70
C ASP A 76 10.62 -6.59 2.88
N LYS A 77 9.36 -6.18 3.04
CA LYS A 77 8.46 -6.74 4.06
C LYS A 77 8.16 -8.22 3.80
N PHE A 78 7.83 -8.59 2.57
CA PHE A 78 7.53 -9.97 2.17
C PHE A 78 8.74 -10.89 2.43
N GLU A 79 9.93 -10.50 1.98
CA GLU A 79 11.14 -11.29 2.19
C GLU A 79 11.51 -11.43 3.67
N HIS A 80 11.21 -10.41 4.47
CA HIS A 80 11.41 -10.49 5.90
C HIS A 80 10.45 -11.50 6.55
N GLU A 81 9.17 -11.46 6.18
CA GLU A 81 8.16 -12.43 6.65
C GLU A 81 8.52 -13.86 6.22
N GLU A 82 8.91 -14.08 4.96
CA GLU A 82 9.33 -15.39 4.46
C GLU A 82 10.56 -15.94 5.20
N LYS A 83 11.57 -15.09 5.47
CA LYS A 83 12.75 -15.48 6.26
C LYS A 83 12.38 -15.85 7.70
N VAL A 84 11.43 -15.15 8.30
CA VAL A 84 10.96 -15.43 9.67
C VAL A 84 10.21 -16.77 9.71
N ASP A 85 9.28 -16.99 8.79
CA ASP A 85 8.51 -18.24 8.69
C ASP A 85 9.41 -19.44 8.42
N ASN A 86 10.39 -19.32 7.51
CA ASN A 86 11.35 -20.37 7.22
C ASN A 86 12.30 -20.67 8.40
N LYS A 87 12.61 -19.66 9.23
CA LYS A 87 13.46 -19.84 10.42
C LYS A 87 12.68 -20.42 11.61
N TYR A 88 11.37 -20.19 11.69
CA TYR A 88 10.50 -20.63 12.77
C TYR A 88 9.17 -21.21 12.23
N PRO A 89 9.20 -22.38 11.58
CA PRO A 89 8.03 -22.93 10.87
C PRO A 89 6.83 -23.26 11.78
N SER A 90 7.03 -23.33 13.11
CA SER A 90 5.94 -23.52 14.08
C SER A 90 5.08 -22.27 14.34
N PHE A 91 5.44 -21.10 13.81
CA PHE A 91 4.73 -19.82 14.02
C PHE A 91 3.90 -19.34 12.83
N SER A 92 3.89 -20.08 11.71
CA SER A 92 3.29 -19.74 10.40
C SER A 92 1.77 -19.47 10.37
N GLY A 93 1.09 -19.41 11.52
CA GLY A 93 -0.35 -19.19 11.63
C GLY A 93 -0.79 -17.87 12.31
N TYR A 94 0.13 -17.07 12.86
CA TYR A 94 -0.24 -15.83 13.53
C TYR A 94 0.15 -14.62 12.69
N VAL A 95 -0.78 -14.20 11.84
CA VAL A 95 -0.81 -12.84 11.30
C VAL A 95 -0.69 -11.89 12.49
N VAL A 96 0.44 -11.20 12.61
CA VAL A 96 0.59 -10.09 13.54
C VAL A 96 -0.27 -8.96 13.00
N GLN A 97 -1.57 -9.00 13.32
CA GLN A 97 -2.38 -7.79 13.27
C GLN A 97 -1.71 -6.77 14.22
N PRO A 98 -1.54 -5.51 13.82
CA PRO A 98 -1.02 -4.50 14.72
C PRO A 98 -1.98 -4.41 15.92
N LYS A 99 -1.58 -4.97 17.07
CA LYS A 99 -2.29 -4.77 18.32
C LYS A 99 -2.28 -3.28 18.58
N GLN A 100 -3.48 -2.70 18.53
CA GLN A 100 -3.82 -1.42 19.11
C GLN A 100 -3.24 -1.41 20.54
N ILE A 101 -2.22 -0.58 20.75
CA ILE A 101 -1.71 -0.31 22.09
C ILE A 101 -2.82 0.46 22.78
N LEU A 102 -3.71 -0.24 23.48
CA LEU A 102 -4.56 0.35 24.49
C LEU A 102 -3.63 0.77 25.62
N MET A 103 -3.39 2.08 25.72
CA MET A 103 -2.84 2.71 26.91
C MET A 103 -4.01 2.90 27.88
N ASP A 104 -3.96 2.19 29.01
CA ASP A 104 -4.65 2.59 30.23
C ASP A 104 -3.88 3.72 30.92
#